data_AF-A0A8C1J4U1-F1
#
_entry.id   AF-A0A8C1J4U1-F1
#
_cell.length_a   1.000
_cell.length_b   1.000
_cell.length_c   1.000
_cell.angle_alpha   90.00
_cell.angle_beta   90.00
_cell.angle_gamma   90.00
#
_symmetry.space_group_name_H-M   'P 1'
#
loop_
_entity.id
_entity.type
_entity.pdbx_description
1 polymer ?
#
loop_
_entity_poly.entity_id
_entity_poly.type
_entity_poly.pdbx_seq_one_letter_code
_entity_poly.pdbx_strand_id
1 'polypeptide(L)'
;MAWCHFWPLLIHIDGKSLVVYPPPPAKGGITITEDDLNCLEEGEFLNDVIIDFYLRYLVCEQQEKEDASKYHVFSSFFFKHLTQKDHRRLPGTTDLSYVIQEHRHSRVKTWTRGVNLFEKDFIFVPINQMSHWYLAVICFPGKISQTSGLDLHLDGRRYSVEYLCNQSPPNPMSLFYSPESSKQHYHSSHLFSVNPRYLQEEWKVKMGSEQSFGNGVMDGWSPIVPKQDNYTDCGIFLLQYVESFLKDPPQTFHHNMDLNGWFSQRTVKRKRRQIKRLILRLHRQKQV
;
A
#
# COMPACT_ATOMS: atom_id res chain seq x y z
N MET A 1 -3.03 17.61 -52.44
CA MET A 1 -2.70 16.46 -51.59
C MET A 1 -1.32 16.70 -51.01
N ALA A 2 -1.28 17.29 -49.82
CA ALA A 2 -0.05 17.65 -49.12
C ALA A 2 0.00 16.89 -47.79
N TRP A 3 1.18 16.36 -47.54
CA TRP A 3 1.59 15.67 -46.32
C TRP A 3 1.43 16.57 -45.09
N CYS A 4 1.09 15.97 -43.94
CA CYS A 4 1.63 16.39 -42.66
C CYS A 4 1.52 15.24 -41.65
N HIS A 5 2.69 14.69 -41.33
CA HIS A 5 2.97 13.90 -40.14
C HIS A 5 2.66 14.73 -38.89
N PHE A 6 1.97 14.13 -37.90
CA PHE A 6 2.06 14.56 -36.51
C PHE A 6 1.95 13.33 -35.60
N TRP A 7 3.10 12.69 -35.38
CA TRP A 7 3.31 11.86 -34.19
C TRP A 7 3.93 12.79 -33.14
N PRO A 8 3.29 13.06 -31.99
CA PRO A 8 3.91 13.93 -31.00
C PRO A 8 4.93 13.14 -30.18
N LEU A 9 6.18 13.62 -30.24
CA LEU A 9 7.27 13.52 -29.27
C LEU A 9 7.25 12.30 -28.32
N LEU A 10 7.92 11.24 -28.75
CA LEU A 10 8.66 10.37 -27.83
C LEU A 10 9.87 11.15 -27.33
N ILE A 11 9.80 11.60 -26.09
CA ILE A 11 10.98 12.05 -25.34
C ILE A 11 11.93 10.86 -25.30
N HIS A 12 13.11 11.04 -25.90
CA HIS A 12 14.23 10.11 -25.81
C HIS A 12 14.63 10.04 -24.33
N ILE A 13 14.35 8.91 -23.68
CA ILE A 13 14.95 8.53 -22.40
C ILE A 13 15.76 7.28 -22.71
N ASP A 14 17.07 7.37 -22.50
CA ASP A 14 18.08 6.34 -22.76
C ASP A 14 17.88 5.10 -21.87
N GLY A 15 16.88 4.29 -22.21
CA GLY A 15 16.61 2.99 -21.62
C GLY A 15 15.58 2.24 -22.46
N LYS A 16 15.96 1.09 -23.04
CA LYS A 16 15.07 0.32 -23.89
C LYS A 16 13.88 -0.19 -23.05
N SER A 17 12.68 0.31 -23.33
CA SER A 17 11.44 -0.15 -22.71
C SER A 17 11.22 -1.64 -23.02
N LEU A 18 11.03 -2.45 -21.98
CA LEU A 18 10.81 -3.90 -22.09
C LEU A 18 9.33 -4.24 -22.03
N VAL A 19 8.64 -3.78 -20.99
CA VAL A 19 7.24 -4.13 -20.71
C VAL A 19 6.49 -2.89 -20.31
N VAL A 20 5.21 -2.83 -20.68
CA VAL A 20 4.25 -1.88 -20.12
C VAL A 20 3.14 -2.73 -19.50
N TYR A 21 2.90 -2.57 -18.19
CA TYR A 21 1.97 -3.39 -17.44
C TYR A 21 0.94 -2.55 -16.64
N PRO A 22 -0.37 -2.84 -16.76
CA PRO A 22 -0.97 -3.78 -17.70
C PRO A 22 -0.74 -3.33 -19.15
N PRO A 23 -0.78 -4.25 -20.12
CA PRO A 23 -0.60 -3.89 -21.53
C PRO A 23 -1.77 -3.04 -22.06
N PRO A 24 -1.54 -2.17 -23.05
CA PRO A 24 -2.63 -1.52 -23.79
C PRO A 24 -3.64 -2.56 -24.33
N PRO A 25 -4.94 -2.24 -24.37
CA PRO A 25 -5.57 -0.92 -24.19
C PRO A 25 -5.86 -0.51 -22.74
N ALA A 26 -5.41 -1.28 -21.75
CA ALA A 26 -5.62 -0.93 -20.34
C ALA A 26 -4.93 0.40 -19.99
N LYS A 27 -5.59 1.22 -19.15
CA LYS A 27 -5.07 2.54 -18.74
C LYS A 27 -4.10 2.45 -17.56
N GLY A 28 -3.19 3.43 -17.51
CA GLY A 28 -2.23 3.61 -16.41
C GLY A 28 -1.10 2.59 -16.43
N GLY A 29 -0.65 2.11 -17.59
CA GLY A 29 0.44 1.16 -17.68
C GLY A 29 1.75 1.68 -17.05
N ILE A 30 2.43 0.81 -16.31
CA ILE A 30 3.75 1.03 -15.73
C ILE A 30 4.78 0.53 -16.74
N THR A 31 5.64 1.42 -17.20
CA THR A 31 6.74 1.08 -18.10
C THR A 31 7.91 0.54 -17.28
N ILE A 32 8.42 -0.63 -17.68
CA ILE A 32 9.59 -1.29 -17.11
C ILE A 32 10.67 -1.30 -18.17
N THR A 33 11.84 -0.79 -17.83
CA THR A 33 13.02 -0.69 -18.69
C THR A 33 14.05 -1.78 -18.36
N GLU A 34 15.09 -1.90 -19.18
CA GLU A 34 16.26 -2.74 -18.85
C GLU A 34 16.95 -2.28 -17.56
N ASP A 35 17.02 -0.97 -17.29
CA ASP A 35 17.65 -0.44 -16.09
C ASP A 35 16.89 -0.79 -14.81
N ASP A 36 15.56 -0.83 -14.88
CA ASP A 36 14.73 -1.29 -13.76
C ASP A 36 15.02 -2.76 -13.40
N LEU A 37 15.44 -3.60 -14.36
CA LEU A 37 15.83 -4.98 -14.06
C LEU A 37 17.13 -5.07 -13.27
N ASN A 38 18.01 -4.08 -13.35
CA ASN A 38 19.28 -4.10 -12.62
C ASN A 38 19.05 -4.08 -11.11
N CYS A 39 17.96 -3.45 -10.64
CA CYS A 39 17.63 -3.43 -9.22
C CYS A 39 17.20 -4.80 -8.66
N LEU A 40 16.93 -5.79 -9.54
CA LEU A 40 16.63 -7.17 -9.17
C LEU A 40 17.87 -8.04 -8.99
N GLU A 41 19.08 -7.52 -9.23
CA GLU A 41 20.31 -8.24 -8.88
C GLU A 41 20.47 -8.40 -7.37
N GLU A 42 21.30 -9.36 -6.95
CA GLU A 42 21.59 -9.57 -5.53
C GLU A 42 22.32 -8.36 -4.96
N GLY A 43 21.93 -7.92 -3.75
CA GLY A 43 22.53 -6.76 -3.10
C GLY A 43 21.93 -5.41 -3.49
N GLU A 44 21.07 -5.32 -4.51
CA GLU A 44 20.48 -4.05 -4.95
C GLU A 44 19.16 -3.70 -4.25
N PHE A 45 18.91 -2.41 -4.01
CA PHE A 45 17.61 -1.96 -3.51
C PHE A 45 16.58 -1.97 -4.63
N LEU A 46 15.37 -2.49 -4.36
CA LEU A 46 14.28 -2.37 -5.33
C LEU A 46 13.86 -0.89 -5.50
N ASN A 47 13.61 -0.50 -6.75
CA ASN A 47 13.07 0.81 -7.09
C ASN A 47 11.53 0.81 -7.09
N ASP A 48 10.94 2.00 -7.22
CA ASP A 48 9.50 2.21 -7.27
C ASP A 48 8.83 1.48 -8.44
N VAL A 49 9.47 1.46 -9.62
CA VAL A 49 8.92 0.80 -10.82
C VAL A 49 8.68 -0.69 -10.58
N ILE A 50 9.67 -1.40 -10.02
CA ILE A 50 9.55 -2.83 -9.73
C ILE A 50 8.54 -3.12 -8.61
N ILE A 51 8.50 -2.28 -7.56
CA ILE A 51 7.52 -2.42 -6.48
C ILE A 51 6.09 -2.24 -7.02
N ASP A 52 5.82 -1.13 -7.70
CA ASP A 52 4.50 -0.77 -8.19
C ASP A 52 4.03 -1.76 -9.28
N PHE A 53 4.93 -2.20 -10.17
CA PHE A 53 4.65 -3.26 -11.14
C PHE A 53 4.20 -4.54 -10.45
N TYR A 54 5.01 -5.06 -9.52
CA TYR A 54 4.78 -6.39 -8.98
C TYR A 54 3.55 -6.41 -8.05
N LEU A 55 3.32 -5.36 -7.27
CA LEU A 55 2.08 -5.26 -6.48
C LEU A 55 0.83 -5.23 -7.36
N ARG A 56 0.89 -4.47 -8.47
CA ARG A 56 -0.22 -4.44 -9.43
C ARG A 56 -0.41 -5.80 -10.11
N TYR A 57 0.68 -6.47 -10.45
CA TYR A 57 0.64 -7.83 -10.98
C TYR A 57 -0.06 -8.79 -10.02
N LEU A 58 0.29 -8.77 -8.74
CA LEU A 58 -0.32 -9.64 -7.73
C LEU A 58 -1.84 -9.39 -7.61
N VAL A 59 -2.27 -8.13 -7.54
CA VAL A 59 -3.69 -7.79 -7.39
C VAL A 59 -4.50 -8.03 -8.68
N CYS A 60 -3.91 -7.81 -9.85
CA CYS A 60 -4.62 -7.92 -11.13
C CYS A 60 -4.60 -9.33 -11.75
N GLU A 61 -3.52 -10.09 -11.58
CA GLU A 61 -3.30 -11.35 -12.32
C GLU A 61 -3.43 -12.62 -11.47
N GLN A 62 -3.32 -12.53 -10.15
CA GLN A 62 -3.40 -13.71 -9.26
C GLN A 62 -4.77 -13.87 -8.60
N GLN A 63 -5.75 -13.02 -8.91
CA GLN A 63 -7.05 -13.04 -8.27
C GLN A 63 -8.16 -13.29 -9.30
N GLU A 64 -9.12 -14.14 -8.96
CA GLU A 64 -10.38 -14.19 -9.69
C GLU A 64 -11.02 -12.80 -9.65
N LYS A 65 -11.71 -12.40 -10.73
CA LYS A 65 -12.21 -11.02 -10.90
C LYS A 65 -13.05 -10.53 -9.71
N GLU A 66 -13.76 -11.43 -9.04
CA GLU A 66 -14.62 -11.11 -7.90
C GLU A 66 -13.80 -10.78 -6.65
N ASP A 67 -12.75 -11.54 -6.34
CA ASP A 67 -11.85 -11.25 -5.21
C ASP A 67 -10.95 -10.03 -5.46
N ALA A 68 -10.51 -9.80 -6.70
CA ALA A 68 -9.73 -8.63 -7.07
C ALA A 68 -10.43 -7.30 -6.70
N SER A 69 -11.77 -7.29 -6.69
CA SER A 69 -12.56 -6.11 -6.35
C SER A 69 -12.42 -5.68 -4.88
N LYS A 70 -12.05 -6.61 -3.98
CA LYS A 70 -11.88 -6.36 -2.53
C LYS A 70 -10.58 -5.63 -2.20
N TYR A 71 -9.63 -5.62 -3.13
CA TYR A 71 -8.29 -5.07 -2.93
C TYR A 71 -8.10 -3.73 -3.64
N HIS A 72 -7.29 -2.87 -3.05
CA HIS A 72 -6.70 -1.72 -3.72
C HIS A 72 -5.20 -1.66 -3.40
N VAL A 73 -4.41 -1.22 -4.37
CA VAL A 73 -3.00 -0.93 -4.18
C VAL A 73 -2.72 0.51 -4.62
N PHE A 74 -2.19 1.30 -3.70
CA PHE A 74 -1.65 2.61 -4.04
C PHE A 74 -0.27 2.48 -4.68
N SER A 75 0.09 3.41 -5.55
CA SER A 75 1.49 3.55 -5.97
C SER A 75 2.36 4.02 -4.80
N SER A 76 3.65 3.69 -4.87
CA SER A 76 4.68 4.09 -3.90
C SER A 76 4.79 5.61 -3.68
N PHE A 77 4.28 6.41 -4.61
CA PHE A 77 4.24 7.87 -4.53
C PHE A 77 3.10 8.41 -3.65
N PHE A 78 2.05 7.63 -3.40
CA PHE A 78 0.87 8.08 -2.64
C PHE A 78 1.27 8.63 -1.26
N PHE A 79 1.94 7.82 -0.45
CA PHE A 79 2.27 8.20 0.92
C PHE A 79 3.26 9.36 0.97
N LYS A 80 4.20 9.41 0.02
CA LYS A 80 5.17 10.50 -0.14
C LYS A 80 4.47 11.84 -0.39
N HIS A 81 3.48 11.88 -1.29
CA HIS A 81 2.74 13.11 -1.56
C HIS A 81 1.76 13.48 -0.45
N LEU A 82 1.11 12.50 0.17
CA LEU A 82 0.21 12.73 1.30
C LEU A 82 0.97 13.38 2.47
N THR A 83 2.18 12.93 2.76
CA THR A 83 2.98 13.38 3.93
C THR A 83 3.96 14.51 3.64
N GLN A 84 4.00 15.02 2.41
CA GLN A 84 4.88 16.13 2.02
C GLN A 84 4.70 17.35 2.94
N LYS A 85 5.82 17.90 3.45
CA LYS A 85 5.81 19.06 4.35
C LYS A 85 5.39 20.32 3.58
N ASP A 86 4.45 21.07 4.15
CA ASP A 86 4.06 22.37 3.61
C ASP A 86 5.08 23.43 4.06
N HIS A 87 5.83 24.00 3.12
CA HIS A 87 6.83 25.04 3.38
C HIS A 87 6.23 26.43 3.66
N ARG A 88 4.90 26.60 3.58
CA ARG A 88 4.20 27.90 3.67
C ARG A 88 3.68 28.24 5.08
N ARG A 89 4.26 27.70 6.15
CA ARG A 89 3.74 27.94 7.51
C ARG A 89 4.05 29.36 7.99
N LEU A 90 3.00 30.16 8.17
CA LEU A 90 3.02 31.33 9.06
C LEU A 90 2.83 30.87 10.52
N PRO A 91 3.60 31.36 11.49
CA PRO A 91 3.42 31.00 12.90
C PRO A 91 2.16 31.68 13.48
N GLY A 92 1.24 30.91 14.09
CA GLY A 92 0.21 31.44 14.98
C GLY A 92 -1.26 31.04 14.76
N THR A 93 -1.62 30.15 13.84
CA THR A 93 -3.04 29.81 13.59
C THR A 93 -3.47 28.48 14.21
N THR A 94 -4.39 28.53 15.18
CA THR A 94 -4.88 27.39 15.96
C THR A 94 -5.98 26.59 15.22
N ASP A 95 -6.62 27.20 14.21
CA ASP A 95 -7.69 26.59 13.37
C ASP A 95 -7.13 25.80 12.16
N LEU A 96 -5.82 25.54 12.16
CA LEU A 96 -5.07 25.07 11.00
C LEU A 96 -5.15 23.55 10.78
N SER A 97 -5.61 22.78 11.78
CA SER A 97 -5.49 21.31 11.73
C SER A 97 -6.36 20.66 10.65
N TYR A 98 -7.61 21.14 10.50
CA TYR A 98 -8.55 20.73 9.47
C TYR A 98 -8.08 21.18 8.08
N VAL A 99 -7.70 22.46 7.93
CA VAL A 99 -7.14 23.01 6.69
C VAL A 99 -5.88 22.24 6.23
N ILE A 100 -5.04 21.81 7.17
CA ILE A 100 -3.88 20.96 6.86
C ILE A 100 -4.30 19.59 6.32
N GLN A 101 -5.35 18.97 6.87
CA GLN A 101 -5.79 17.66 6.38
C GLN A 101 -6.39 17.77 4.98
N GLU A 102 -7.26 18.75 4.75
CA GLU A 102 -7.83 19.00 3.42
C GLU A 102 -6.73 19.30 2.40
N HIS A 103 -5.74 20.12 2.76
CA HIS A 103 -4.62 20.43 1.88
C HIS A 103 -3.77 19.19 1.58
N ARG A 104 -3.50 18.35 2.58
CA ARG A 104 -2.78 17.06 2.40
C ARG A 104 -3.54 16.12 1.48
N HIS A 105 -4.85 15.97 1.70
CA HIS A 105 -5.75 15.16 0.89
C HIS A 105 -5.78 15.66 -0.57
N SER A 106 -5.85 16.98 -0.77
CA SER A 106 -5.95 17.59 -2.11
C SER A 106 -4.82 17.17 -3.05
N ARG A 107 -3.61 16.90 -2.51
CA ARG A 107 -2.44 16.45 -3.28
C ARG A 107 -2.57 15.04 -3.86
N VAL A 108 -3.40 14.21 -3.24
CA VAL A 108 -3.60 12.80 -3.62
C VAL A 108 -5.05 12.49 -4.02
N LYS A 109 -5.95 13.48 -3.98
CA LYS A 109 -7.38 13.34 -4.28
C LYS A 109 -7.67 12.66 -5.63
N THR A 110 -6.79 12.82 -6.63
CA THR A 110 -6.98 12.21 -7.95
C THR A 110 -6.64 10.72 -7.99
N TRP A 111 -5.87 10.18 -7.02
CA TRP A 111 -5.50 8.77 -6.97
C TRP A 111 -6.73 7.86 -6.84
N THR A 112 -7.78 8.36 -6.19
CA THR A 112 -9.05 7.65 -6.00
C THR A 112 -10.15 8.15 -6.92
N ARG A 113 -9.87 8.93 -7.98
CA ARG A 113 -10.92 9.55 -8.81
C ARG A 113 -11.97 8.55 -9.33
N GLY A 114 -11.55 7.34 -9.70
CA GLY A 114 -12.41 6.28 -10.21
C GLY A 114 -12.59 5.09 -9.26
N VAL A 115 -12.27 5.23 -7.98
CA VAL A 115 -12.34 4.16 -6.98
C VAL A 115 -13.00 4.69 -5.70
N ASN A 116 -13.88 3.88 -5.10
CA ASN A 116 -14.34 4.08 -3.74
C ASN A 116 -13.53 3.15 -2.82
N LEU A 117 -12.76 3.72 -1.90
CA LEU A 117 -11.93 2.95 -0.97
C LEU A 117 -12.77 2.20 0.09
N PHE A 118 -13.96 2.71 0.42
CA PHE A 118 -14.81 2.15 1.47
C PHE A 118 -15.58 0.90 1.03
N GLU A 119 -15.53 0.57 -0.26
CA GLU A 119 -16.00 -0.69 -0.83
C GLU A 119 -14.93 -1.78 -0.80
N LYS A 120 -13.70 -1.46 -0.38
CA LYS A 120 -12.59 -2.40 -0.31
C LYS A 120 -12.52 -3.04 1.07
N ASP A 121 -12.01 -4.25 1.11
CA ASP A 121 -11.64 -4.92 2.36
C ASP A 121 -10.18 -4.60 2.72
N PHE A 122 -9.29 -4.46 1.73
CA PHE A 122 -7.87 -4.24 1.98
C PHE A 122 -7.26 -3.22 1.03
N ILE A 123 -6.50 -2.28 1.58
CA ILE A 123 -5.76 -1.28 0.83
C ILE A 123 -4.27 -1.40 1.18
N PHE A 124 -3.46 -1.78 0.20
CA PHE A 124 -2.01 -1.87 0.33
C PHE A 124 -1.37 -0.52 0.01
N VAL A 125 -0.52 -0.05 0.93
CA VAL A 125 0.22 1.21 0.78
C VAL A 125 1.72 0.92 0.93
N PRO A 126 2.47 0.79 -0.18
CA PRO A 126 3.92 0.70 -0.13
C PRO A 126 4.50 2.05 0.32
N ILE A 127 5.43 2.01 1.27
CA ILE A 127 6.05 3.19 1.86
C ILE A 127 7.56 3.08 1.72
N ASN A 128 8.18 4.06 1.06
CA ASN A 128 9.63 4.20 1.03
C ASN A 128 10.04 5.45 1.82
N GLN A 129 10.85 5.26 2.86
CA GLN A 129 11.46 6.34 3.62
C GLN A 129 12.94 6.04 3.84
N MET A 130 13.81 6.99 3.48
CA MET A 130 15.26 6.85 3.62
C MET A 130 15.81 5.56 2.98
N SER A 131 15.34 5.25 1.76
CA SER A 131 15.71 4.05 1.00
C SER A 131 15.37 2.73 1.70
N HIS A 132 14.34 2.73 2.55
CA HIS A 132 13.84 1.54 3.21
C HIS A 132 12.34 1.38 2.96
N TRP A 133 11.97 0.18 2.53
CA TRP A 133 10.60 -0.18 2.17
C TRP A 133 9.85 -0.80 3.36
N TYR A 134 8.61 -0.35 3.57
CA TYR A 134 7.66 -0.91 4.51
C TYR A 134 6.28 -1.01 3.85
N LEU A 135 5.40 -1.83 4.43
CA LEU A 135 4.02 -1.95 3.98
C LEU A 135 3.07 -1.48 5.07
N ALA A 136 2.17 -0.57 4.71
CA ALA A 136 0.95 -0.38 5.46
C ALA A 136 -0.21 -1.11 4.77
N VAL A 137 -1.10 -1.69 5.57
CA VAL A 137 -2.36 -2.27 5.08
C VAL A 137 -3.51 -1.65 5.86
N ILE A 138 -4.43 -1.01 5.15
CA ILE A 138 -5.69 -0.56 5.74
C ILE A 138 -6.71 -1.68 5.54
N CYS A 139 -7.24 -2.20 6.64
CA CYS A 139 -8.23 -3.26 6.65
C CYS A 139 -9.61 -2.69 6.93
N PHE A 140 -10.60 -3.17 6.18
CA PHE A 140 -12.04 -2.89 6.33
C PHE A 140 -12.41 -1.40 6.46
N PRO A 141 -11.88 -0.51 5.59
CA PRO A 141 -12.06 0.94 5.68
C PRO A 141 -13.52 1.40 5.77
N GLY A 142 -14.46 0.67 5.17
CA GLY A 142 -15.89 1.02 5.19
C GLY A 142 -16.70 0.36 6.31
N LYS A 143 -16.11 -0.50 7.15
CA LYS A 143 -16.82 -1.27 8.17
C LYS A 143 -16.70 -0.55 9.50
N ILE A 144 -17.75 0.18 9.89
CA ILE A 144 -17.76 1.00 11.10
C ILE A 144 -18.89 0.47 11.99
N SER A 145 -18.53 -0.22 13.06
CA SER A 145 -19.49 -0.69 14.06
C SER A 145 -19.64 0.35 15.16
N GLN A 146 -20.89 0.68 15.51
CA GLN A 146 -21.20 1.63 16.60
C GLN A 146 -20.92 1.06 18.00
N THR A 147 -20.45 -0.18 18.12
CA THR A 147 -20.27 -0.89 19.41
C THR A 147 -19.00 -0.50 20.19
N SER A 148 -18.08 0.29 19.63
CA SER A 148 -16.79 0.56 20.28
C SER A 148 -16.80 1.58 21.42
N GLY A 149 -17.97 2.01 21.91
CA GLY A 149 -18.09 2.99 23.00
C GLY A 149 -18.54 2.44 24.36
N LEU A 150 -19.46 1.45 24.39
CA LEU A 150 -20.18 1.08 25.62
C LEU A 150 -19.64 -0.19 26.31
N ASP A 151 -19.00 -1.11 25.58
CA ASP A 151 -18.60 -2.41 26.15
C ASP A 151 -17.12 -2.47 26.63
N LEU A 152 -16.34 -1.40 26.44
CA LEU A 152 -14.90 -1.39 26.77
C LEU A 152 -14.55 -0.91 28.18
N HIS A 153 -15.54 -0.55 29.01
CA HIS A 153 -15.35 0.04 30.35
C HIS A 153 -16.08 -0.70 31.47
N LEU A 154 -16.29 -2.01 31.36
CA LEU A 154 -16.53 -2.82 32.56
C LEU A 154 -15.15 -3.09 33.20
N ASP A 155 -14.90 -2.47 34.36
CA ASP A 155 -13.72 -2.65 35.23
C ASP A 155 -12.34 -2.11 34.79
N GLY A 156 -12.27 -1.22 33.81
CA GLY A 156 -11.01 -0.50 33.49
C GLY A 156 -9.87 -1.38 32.94
N ARG A 157 -10.17 -2.61 32.51
CA ARG A 157 -9.25 -3.48 31.76
C ARG A 157 -9.56 -3.39 30.26
N ARG A 158 -8.54 -3.09 29.45
CA ARG A 158 -8.63 -3.28 27.99
C ARG A 158 -8.66 -4.78 27.70
N TYR A 159 -9.84 -5.32 27.43
CA TYR A 159 -9.95 -6.67 26.89
C TYR A 159 -9.51 -6.67 25.42
N SER A 160 -8.57 -7.56 25.09
CA SER A 160 -8.18 -7.81 23.70
C SER A 160 -9.31 -8.53 23.00
N VAL A 161 -10.02 -7.83 22.11
CA VAL A 161 -11.03 -8.48 21.28
C VAL A 161 -10.29 -9.23 20.16
N GLU A 162 -10.44 -10.55 20.13
CA GLU A 162 -10.01 -11.38 19.01
C GLU A 162 -11.10 -11.31 17.93
N TYR A 163 -10.78 -10.72 16.77
CA TYR A 163 -11.73 -10.61 15.67
C TYR A 163 -11.49 -11.73 14.66
N LEU A 164 -12.48 -12.61 14.49
CA LEU A 164 -12.49 -13.63 13.44
C LEU A 164 -13.06 -13.02 12.16
N CYS A 165 -12.41 -13.26 11.01
CA CYS A 165 -12.84 -12.73 9.70
C CYS A 165 -14.32 -13.06 9.34
N ASN A 166 -14.87 -14.14 9.90
CA ASN A 166 -16.24 -14.62 9.64
C ASN A 166 -17.31 -14.13 10.63
N GLN A 167 -16.97 -13.33 11.64
CA GLN A 167 -17.93 -12.82 12.64
C GLN A 167 -17.84 -11.30 12.72
N SER A 168 -18.59 -10.60 11.84
CA SER A 168 -18.64 -9.14 11.67
C SER A 168 -17.28 -8.48 11.46
N PRO A 169 -17.00 -7.87 10.29
CA PRO A 169 -15.70 -7.26 10.07
C PRO A 169 -15.46 -6.17 11.12
N PRO A 170 -14.25 -6.12 11.71
CA PRO A 170 -13.95 -5.17 12.76
C PRO A 170 -14.07 -3.74 12.24
N ASN A 171 -14.04 -2.78 13.16
CA ASN A 171 -13.81 -1.40 12.79
C ASN A 171 -12.56 -1.28 11.88
N PRO A 172 -12.42 -0.17 11.12
CA PRO A 172 -11.28 -0.01 10.22
C PRO A 172 -9.97 -0.16 10.99
N MET A 173 -8.92 -0.68 10.37
CA MET A 173 -7.64 -0.90 11.04
C MET A 173 -6.45 -0.57 10.16
N SER A 174 -5.33 -0.17 10.78
CA SER A 174 -4.06 0.07 10.11
C SER A 174 -3.00 -0.93 10.58
N LEU A 175 -2.56 -1.81 9.69
CA LEU A 175 -1.44 -2.71 9.97
C LEU A 175 -0.13 -2.15 9.40
N PHE A 176 0.96 -2.29 10.14
CA PHE A 176 2.30 -1.92 9.70
C PHE A 176 3.26 -3.11 9.69
N TYR A 177 3.66 -3.54 8.50
CA TYR A 177 4.60 -4.64 8.29
C TYR A 177 5.98 -4.06 8.03
N SER A 178 6.91 -4.37 8.94
CA SER A 178 8.29 -3.89 8.87
C SER A 178 9.28 -5.05 8.68
N PRO A 179 10.11 -5.03 7.62
CA PRO A 179 11.17 -6.02 7.43
C PRO A 179 12.26 -6.00 8.51
N GLU A 180 12.41 -4.89 9.23
CA GLU A 180 13.47 -4.66 10.21
C GLU A 180 12.89 -4.29 11.58
N SER A 181 13.31 -4.96 12.66
CA SER A 181 12.75 -4.73 14.01
C SER A 181 13.12 -3.35 14.60
N SER A 182 14.32 -2.84 14.30
CA SER A 182 14.86 -1.59 14.87
C SER A 182 14.06 -0.34 14.50
N LYS A 183 13.35 -0.37 13.37
CA LYS A 183 12.63 0.78 12.80
C LYS A 183 11.11 0.72 12.99
N GLN A 184 10.60 -0.32 13.66
CA GLN A 184 9.16 -0.59 13.73
C GLN A 184 8.37 0.48 14.52
N HIS A 185 8.92 1.00 15.63
CA HIS A 185 8.17 1.91 16.51
C HIS A 185 8.02 3.34 15.97
N TYR A 186 9.06 3.92 15.36
CA TYR A 186 9.01 5.32 14.91
C TYR A 186 8.12 5.51 13.67
N HIS A 187 8.18 4.58 12.71
CA HIS A 187 7.44 4.71 11.46
C HIS A 187 5.95 4.37 11.62
N SER A 188 5.62 3.42 12.50
CA SER A 188 4.22 3.01 12.74
C SER A 188 3.39 4.11 13.41
N SER A 189 3.94 4.84 14.39
CA SER A 189 3.19 5.91 15.07
C SER A 189 2.79 7.04 14.12
N HIS A 190 3.68 7.41 13.20
CA HIS A 190 3.34 8.42 12.19
C HIS A 190 2.24 7.91 11.27
N LEU A 191 2.37 6.68 10.76
CA LEU A 191 1.37 6.04 9.90
C LEU A 191 -0.01 5.97 10.56
N PHE A 192 -0.09 5.52 11.81
CA PHE A 192 -1.34 5.39 12.56
C PHE A 192 -2.01 6.74 12.83
N SER A 193 -1.27 7.85 12.73
CA SER A 193 -1.84 9.20 12.76
C SER A 193 -2.29 9.71 11.38
N VAL A 194 -1.65 9.27 10.30
CA VAL A 194 -1.90 9.76 8.94
C VAL A 194 -3.07 9.04 8.28
N ASN A 195 -3.15 7.71 8.41
CA ASN A 195 -4.18 6.91 7.74
C ASN A 195 -5.62 7.31 8.16
N PRO A 196 -5.95 7.42 9.46
CA PRO A 196 -7.27 7.88 9.89
C PRO A 196 -7.67 9.24 9.32
N ARG A 197 -6.74 10.19 9.29
CA ARG A 197 -6.99 11.55 8.81
C ARG A 197 -7.22 11.58 7.30
N TYR A 198 -6.46 10.78 6.55
CA TYR A 198 -6.70 10.61 5.13
C TYR A 198 -8.08 9.99 4.85
N LEU A 199 -8.45 8.92 5.56
CA LEU A 199 -9.75 8.27 5.39
C LEU A 199 -10.91 9.19 5.78
N GLN A 200 -10.76 10.03 6.80
CA GLN A 200 -11.78 11.02 7.18
C GLN A 200 -12.08 12.02 6.05
N GLU A 201 -11.05 12.59 5.43
CA GLU A 201 -11.22 13.51 4.29
C GLU A 201 -11.74 12.77 3.05
N GLU A 202 -11.24 11.56 2.78
CA GLU A 202 -11.73 10.74 1.67
C GLU A 202 -13.20 10.35 1.86
N TRP A 203 -13.63 10.03 3.09
CA TRP A 203 -15.03 9.73 3.41
C TRP A 203 -15.92 10.92 3.14
N LYS A 204 -15.50 12.12 3.57
CA LYS A 204 -16.22 13.37 3.26
C LYS A 204 -16.41 13.57 1.76
N VAL A 205 -15.35 13.34 0.99
CA VAL A 205 -15.37 13.51 -0.47
C VAL A 205 -16.21 12.44 -1.18
N LYS A 206 -16.17 11.19 -0.72
CA LYS A 206 -16.80 10.04 -1.42
C LYS A 206 -18.21 9.74 -0.95
N MET A 207 -18.47 9.91 0.34
CA MET A 207 -19.72 9.53 0.99
C MET A 207 -20.62 10.72 1.28
N GLY A 208 -20.13 11.96 1.12
CA GLY A 208 -20.92 13.19 1.32
C GLY A 208 -21.36 13.43 2.77
N SER A 209 -20.77 12.71 3.72
CA SER A 209 -21.05 12.80 5.16
C SER A 209 -19.73 12.88 5.93
N GLU A 210 -19.78 13.21 7.22
CA GLU A 210 -18.59 13.19 8.07
C GLU A 210 -18.50 11.88 8.84
N GLN A 211 -17.28 11.35 8.96
CA GLN A 211 -16.99 10.14 9.73
C GLN A 211 -15.64 10.28 10.41
N SER A 212 -15.62 10.06 11.73
CA SER A 212 -14.37 10.04 12.49
C SER A 212 -13.74 8.66 12.40
N PHE A 213 -12.45 8.62 12.09
CA PHE A 213 -11.62 7.41 12.15
C PHE A 213 -10.63 7.47 13.32
N GLY A 214 -10.84 8.36 14.29
CA GLY A 214 -9.93 8.55 15.42
C GLY A 214 -9.85 7.36 16.39
N ASN A 215 -9.22 7.59 17.54
CA ASN A 215 -9.04 6.58 18.60
C ASN A 215 -10.37 5.90 18.97
N GLY A 216 -10.36 4.57 19.06
CA GLY A 216 -11.55 3.76 19.35
C GLY A 216 -12.42 3.43 18.13
N VAL A 217 -12.15 4.07 16.98
CA VAL A 217 -12.70 3.67 15.69
C VAL A 217 -11.63 2.96 14.87
N MET A 218 -10.50 3.60 14.57
CA MET A 218 -9.45 2.97 13.78
C MET A 218 -8.21 2.64 14.61
N ASP A 219 -8.01 1.36 14.92
CA ASP A 219 -6.83 0.90 15.64
C ASP A 219 -5.65 0.62 14.71
N GLY A 220 -4.44 0.81 15.24
CA GLY A 220 -3.17 0.59 14.52
C GLY A 220 -2.30 -0.45 15.20
N TRP A 221 -1.86 -1.48 14.48
CA TRP A 221 -1.01 -2.56 15.01
C TRP A 221 0.15 -2.90 14.09
N SER A 222 1.22 -3.47 14.65
CA SER A 222 2.37 -3.93 13.89
C SER A 222 2.58 -5.43 14.13
N PRO A 223 2.13 -6.32 13.22
CA PRO A 223 2.27 -7.76 13.41
C PRO A 223 3.74 -8.20 13.50
N ILE A 224 3.97 -9.32 14.20
CA ILE A 224 5.27 -10.01 14.21
C ILE A 224 5.35 -10.77 12.89
N VAL A 225 6.30 -10.43 12.03
CA VAL A 225 6.42 -10.97 10.67
C VAL A 225 7.85 -11.43 10.39
N PRO A 226 8.09 -12.30 9.40
CA PRO A 226 9.44 -12.73 9.06
C PRO A 226 10.29 -11.50 8.71
N LYS A 227 11.49 -11.44 9.28
CA LYS A 227 12.40 -10.29 9.18
C LYS A 227 13.51 -10.56 8.17
N GLN A 228 14.03 -9.51 7.56
CA GLN A 228 15.21 -9.59 6.71
C GLN A 228 16.48 -9.81 7.53
N ASP A 229 17.43 -10.55 6.97
CA ASP A 229 18.76 -10.79 7.54
C ASP A 229 19.86 -9.94 6.87
N ASN A 230 19.50 -9.16 5.84
CA ASN A 230 20.40 -8.32 5.07
C ASN A 230 19.87 -6.88 4.95
N TYR A 231 20.62 -5.99 4.29
CA TYR A 231 20.31 -4.57 4.24
C TYR A 231 19.41 -4.13 3.07
N THR A 232 19.30 -4.92 2.01
CA THR A 232 18.76 -4.45 0.72
C THR A 232 17.49 -5.15 0.28
N ASP A 233 17.08 -6.22 0.96
CA ASP A 233 15.87 -6.99 0.64
C ASP A 233 14.56 -6.42 1.22
N CYS A 234 14.55 -5.23 1.83
CA CYS A 234 13.32 -4.67 2.43
C CYS A 234 12.16 -4.59 1.42
N GLY A 235 12.45 -4.26 0.16
CA GLY A 235 11.48 -4.29 -0.93
C GLY A 235 11.02 -5.71 -1.28
N ILE A 236 11.90 -6.71 -1.23
CA ILE A 236 11.57 -8.11 -1.47
C ILE A 236 10.63 -8.66 -0.38
N PHE A 237 10.89 -8.32 0.88
CA PHE A 237 10.02 -8.65 2.00
C PHE A 237 8.66 -7.97 1.88
N LEU A 238 8.62 -6.68 1.52
CA LEU A 238 7.38 -5.96 1.23
C LEU A 238 6.51 -6.72 0.21
N LEU A 239 7.10 -7.09 -0.93
CA LEU A 239 6.40 -7.84 -1.98
C LEU A 239 5.94 -9.22 -1.49
N GLN A 240 6.75 -9.91 -0.69
CA GLN A 240 6.37 -11.19 -0.10
C GLN A 240 5.23 -11.05 0.92
N TYR A 241 5.18 -9.99 1.71
CA TYR A 241 4.07 -9.75 2.64
C TYR A 241 2.76 -9.67 1.89
N VAL A 242 2.70 -8.90 0.80
CA VAL A 242 1.48 -8.78 -0.02
C VAL A 242 1.13 -10.11 -0.70
N GLU A 243 2.09 -10.81 -1.29
CA GLU A 243 1.83 -12.11 -1.92
C GLU A 243 1.33 -13.16 -0.93
N SER A 244 1.86 -13.17 0.30
CA SER A 244 1.40 -14.09 1.35
C SER A 244 0.00 -13.69 1.84
N PHE A 245 -0.24 -12.39 2.01
CA PHE A 245 -1.56 -11.85 2.37
C PHE A 245 -2.63 -12.25 1.36
N LEU A 246 -2.35 -12.13 0.06
CA LEU A 246 -3.30 -12.48 -1.00
C LEU A 246 -3.53 -13.99 -1.15
N LYS A 247 -2.56 -14.80 -0.75
CA LYS A 247 -2.64 -16.26 -0.83
C LYS A 247 -3.36 -16.87 0.38
N ASP A 248 -3.03 -16.40 1.58
CA ASP A 248 -3.55 -16.88 2.85
C ASP A 248 -3.56 -15.71 3.83
N PRO A 249 -4.62 -14.86 3.80
CA PRO A 249 -4.71 -13.68 4.65
C PRO A 249 -4.82 -14.09 6.13
N PRO A 250 -4.39 -13.23 7.06
CA PRO A 250 -4.56 -13.51 8.48
C PRO A 250 -6.04 -13.71 8.83
N GLN A 251 -6.34 -14.80 9.54
CA GLN A 251 -7.70 -15.16 9.94
C GLN A 251 -8.22 -14.32 11.11
N THR A 252 -7.29 -13.85 11.95
CA THR A 252 -7.56 -13.00 13.09
C THR A 252 -6.77 -11.71 13.00
N PHE A 253 -7.40 -10.62 13.46
CA PHE A 253 -6.77 -9.31 13.48
C PHE A 253 -6.81 -8.72 14.89
N HIS A 254 -5.66 -8.65 15.56
CA HIS A 254 -5.52 -8.09 16.90
C HIS A 254 -4.08 -7.60 17.13
N HIS A 255 -3.83 -6.94 18.27
CA HIS A 255 -2.53 -6.32 18.56
C HIS A 255 -1.32 -7.29 18.67
N ASN A 256 -1.54 -8.59 18.84
CA ASN A 256 -0.51 -9.63 19.02
C ASN A 256 -0.48 -10.63 17.85
N MET A 257 -0.79 -10.20 16.64
CA MET A 257 -0.69 -11.06 15.46
C MET A 257 0.74 -11.57 15.28
N ASP A 258 0.91 -12.89 15.39
CA ASP A 258 2.17 -13.58 15.10
C ASP A 258 2.09 -14.30 13.76
N LEU A 259 2.82 -13.74 12.80
CA LEU A 259 2.96 -14.22 11.44
C LEU A 259 4.43 -14.58 11.16
N ASN A 260 5.28 -14.82 12.17
CA ASN A 260 6.69 -15.10 11.96
C ASN A 260 6.94 -16.38 11.11
N GLY A 261 5.95 -17.29 11.05
CA GLY A 261 5.95 -18.48 10.20
C GLY A 261 5.33 -18.32 8.82
N TRP A 262 4.90 -17.11 8.42
CA TRP A 262 4.07 -16.91 7.22
C TRP A 262 4.77 -17.31 5.91
N PHE A 263 6.09 -17.16 5.86
CA PHE A 263 6.92 -17.68 4.77
C PHE A 263 8.35 -17.94 5.22
N SER A 264 9.05 -18.81 4.49
CA SER A 264 10.45 -19.14 4.75
C SER A 264 11.42 -18.13 4.13
N GLN A 265 12.63 -18.01 4.71
CA GLN A 265 13.74 -17.26 4.11
C GLN A 265 14.11 -17.77 2.71
N ARG A 266 13.90 -19.06 2.43
CA ARG A 266 14.16 -19.63 1.10
C ARG A 266 13.21 -19.06 0.04
N THR A 267 12.01 -18.67 0.43
CA THR A 267 11.01 -18.06 -0.47
C THR A 267 11.51 -16.70 -0.96
N VAL A 268 11.92 -15.82 -0.04
CA VAL A 268 12.42 -14.48 -0.38
C VAL A 268 13.74 -14.51 -1.16
N LYS A 269 14.66 -15.42 -0.83
CA LYS A 269 15.94 -15.61 -1.55
C LYS A 269 15.76 -15.94 -3.04
N ARG A 270 14.59 -16.46 -3.45
CA ARG A 270 14.29 -16.78 -4.85
C ARG A 270 13.50 -15.68 -5.55
N LYS A 271 12.96 -14.71 -4.81
CA LYS A 271 11.96 -13.76 -5.31
C LYS A 271 12.51 -12.81 -6.37
N ARG A 272 13.71 -12.26 -6.19
CA ARG A 272 14.41 -11.43 -7.20
C ARG A 272 14.39 -12.08 -8.59
N ARG A 273 14.88 -13.32 -8.65
CA ARG A 273 14.90 -14.15 -9.87
C ARG A 273 13.50 -14.51 -10.39
N GLN A 274 12.51 -14.71 -9.51
CA GLN A 274 11.12 -14.95 -9.93
C GLN A 274 10.53 -13.72 -10.62
N ILE A 275 10.70 -12.52 -10.05
CA ILE A 275 10.23 -11.26 -10.63
C ILE A 275 10.92 -11.00 -11.97
N LYS A 276 12.25 -11.16 -12.04
CA LYS A 276 13.01 -11.00 -13.30
C LYS A 276 12.49 -11.93 -14.40
N ARG A 277 12.28 -13.21 -14.07
CA ARG A 277 11.73 -14.21 -15.02
C ARG A 277 10.31 -13.85 -15.47
N LEU A 278 9.49 -13.32 -14.57
CA LEU A 278 8.14 -12.86 -14.90
C LEU A 278 8.18 -11.72 -15.93
N ILE A 279 8.99 -10.68 -15.68
CA ILE A 279 9.10 -9.53 -16.59
C ILE A 279 9.59 -9.99 -17.98
N LEU A 280 10.61 -10.84 -18.02
CA LEU A 280 11.11 -11.40 -19.30
C LEU A 280 10.07 -12.27 -20.02
N ARG A 281 9.23 -13.00 -19.28
CA ARG A 281 8.12 -13.77 -19.86
C ARG A 281 7.07 -12.84 -20.48
N LEU A 282 6.66 -11.79 -19.75
CA LEU A 282 5.70 -10.79 -20.25
C LEU A 282 6.25 -10.04 -21.48
N HIS A 283 7.55 -9.74 -21.49
CA HIS A 283 8.22 -9.14 -22.65
C HIS A 283 8.10 -10.02 -23.90
N ARG A 284 8.37 -11.33 -23.78
CA ARG A 284 8.26 -12.29 -24.90
C ARG A 284 6.83 -12.43 -25.42
N GLN A 285 5.83 -12.42 -24.54
CA GLN A 285 4.43 -12.53 -24.94
C GLN A 285 3.92 -11.34 -25.76
N LYS A 286 4.56 -10.16 -25.67
CA LYS A 286 4.23 -9.01 -26.52
C LYS A 286 4.78 -9.08 -27.94
N GLN A 287 5.75 -9.95 -28.19
CA GLN A 287 6.44 -10.07 -29.49
C GLN A 287 5.83 -11.13 -30.41
N VAL A 288 4.79 -11.83 -29.92
CA VAL A 288 4.00 -12.84 -30.65
C VAL A 288 2.63 -12.25 -30.95
#